data_AF-A0A4Q3UP15-F1
#
_entry.id   AF-A0A4Q3UP15-F1
#
_cell.length_a   1.000
_cell.length_b   1.000
_cell.length_c   1.000
_cell.angle_alpha   90.00
_cell.angle_beta   90.00
_cell.angle_gamma   90.00
#
_symmetry.space_group_name_H-M   'P 1'
#
loop_
_entity.id
_entity.type
_entity.pdbx_description
1 polymer ?
#
loop_
_entity_poly.entity_id
_entity_poly.type
_entity_poly.pdbx_seq_one_letter_code
_entity_poly.pdbx_strand_id
1 'polypeptide(L)'
;GYAYLMELFVAFYSGAIYEMDAFKFRIAGPYWWAYAAMMSLNVLSPQLFWFKWCRENLWVIMGVAMCVNVGMWYERFVIICTTLARMFLPGDWKTYSPSGVELMTFVGTIGLFLALFLMFLRFLPCINIAEVKWTLPESDPHFDDYEEHPDHGVIKEAPYQKELVSSK
;
A
#
# COMPACT_ATOMS: atom_id res chain seq x y z
N GLY A 1 -9.20 -5.02 5.39
CA GLY A 1 -9.89 -5.07 6.69
C GLY A 1 -11.30 -5.57 6.55
N TYR A 2 -12.25 -4.69 6.20
CA TYR A 2 -13.67 -5.03 6.02
C TYR A 2 -13.92 -6.20 5.08
N ALA A 3 -13.32 -6.19 3.88
CA ALA A 3 -13.49 -7.26 2.89
C ALA A 3 -13.10 -8.65 3.42
N TYR A 4 -11.98 -8.75 4.16
CA TYR A 4 -11.54 -10.03 4.75
C TYR A 4 -12.51 -10.56 5.82
N LEU A 5 -13.09 -9.67 6.63
CA LEU A 5 -14.10 -10.05 7.62
C LEU A 5 -15.40 -10.47 6.93
N MET A 6 -15.80 -9.77 5.87
CA MET A 6 -16.97 -10.14 5.07
C MET A 6 -16.79 -11.48 4.37
N GLU A 7 -15.61 -11.78 3.83
CA GLU A 7 -15.30 -13.09 3.26
C GLU A 7 -15.46 -14.22 4.29
N LEU A 8 -14.95 -14.02 5.51
CA LEU A 8 -15.10 -14.98 6.60
C LEU A 8 -16.56 -15.13 7.02
N PHE A 9 -17.30 -14.02 7.10
CA PHE A 9 -18.72 -14.02 7.45
C PHE A 9 -19.57 -14.72 6.39
N VAL A 10 -19.35 -14.43 5.11
CA VAL A 10 -20.09 -15.05 4.00
C VAL A 10 -19.78 -16.54 3.92
N ALA A 11 -18.52 -16.96 4.10
CA ALA A 11 -18.19 -18.38 4.12
C ALA A 11 -18.81 -19.13 5.31
N PHE A 12 -18.91 -18.48 6.47
CA PHE A 12 -19.62 -19.03 7.62
C PHE A 12 -21.14 -19.11 7.38
N TYR A 13 -21.72 -18.07 6.78
CA TYR A 13 -23.16 -17.97 6.51
C TYR A 13 -23.63 -18.87 5.35
N SER A 14 -22.80 -19.03 4.32
CA SER A 14 -23.05 -19.82 3.11
C SER A 14 -23.34 -21.30 3.41
N GLY A 15 -22.76 -21.86 4.49
CA GLY A 15 -22.97 -23.26 4.87
C GLY A 15 -22.38 -24.28 3.89
N ALA A 16 -21.70 -23.84 2.83
CA ALA A 16 -21.02 -24.70 1.89
C ALA A 16 -19.79 -25.37 2.54
N ILE A 17 -19.79 -26.70 2.59
CA ILE A 17 -18.74 -27.51 3.24
C ILE A 17 -17.35 -27.15 2.68
N TYR A 18 -17.26 -26.99 1.36
CA TYR A 18 -15.99 -26.68 0.67
C TYR A 18 -15.46 -25.28 0.98
N GLU A 19 -16.33 -24.27 1.11
CA GLU A 19 -15.92 -22.90 1.45
C GLU A 19 -15.45 -22.83 2.91
N MET A 20 -16.21 -23.41 3.83
CA MET A 20 -15.84 -23.47 5.24
C MET A 20 -14.52 -24.22 5.45
N ASP A 21 -14.31 -25.33 4.75
CA ASP A 21 -13.07 -26.11 4.85
C ASP A 21 -11.87 -25.41 4.20
N ALA A 22 -12.08 -24.60 3.16
CA ALA A 22 -11.03 -23.74 2.60
C ALA A 22 -10.60 -22.64 3.60
N PHE A 23 -11.56 -22.01 4.30
CA PHE A 23 -11.23 -21.03 5.34
C PHE A 23 -10.54 -21.64 6.55
N LYS A 24 -11.01 -22.80 7.03
CA LYS A 24 -10.32 -23.54 8.12
C LYS A 24 -8.89 -23.88 7.74
N PHE A 25 -8.65 -24.29 6.50
CA PHE A 25 -7.30 -24.57 6.01
C PHE A 25 -6.43 -23.32 5.89
N ARG A 26 -7.03 -22.17 5.55
CA ARG A 26 -6.31 -20.90 5.49
C ARG A 26 -5.85 -20.44 6.89
N ILE A 27 -6.66 -20.71 7.93
CA ILE A 27 -6.37 -20.33 9.32
C ILE A 27 -5.46 -21.35 10.03
N ALA A 28 -5.69 -22.64 9.86
CA ALA A 28 -5.03 -23.71 10.63
C ALA A 28 -4.21 -24.70 9.78
N GLY A 29 -4.09 -24.45 8.47
CA GLY A 29 -3.33 -25.30 7.56
C GLY A 29 -1.82 -24.97 7.51
N PRO A 30 -1.07 -25.57 6.58
CA PRO A 30 0.39 -25.43 6.49
C PRO A 30 0.86 -23.99 6.20
N TYR A 31 -0.03 -23.12 5.67
CA TYR A 31 0.24 -21.71 5.39
C TYR A 31 -0.38 -20.74 6.41
N TRP A 32 -0.70 -21.21 7.63
CA TRP A 32 -1.27 -20.37 8.69
C TRP A 32 -0.44 -19.12 8.98
N TRP A 33 0.89 -19.25 8.94
CA TRP A 33 1.83 -18.16 9.20
C TRP A 33 1.70 -17.05 8.15
N ALA A 34 1.46 -17.40 6.88
CA ALA A 34 1.28 -16.44 5.80
C ALA A 34 -0.07 -15.70 5.94
N TYR A 35 -1.12 -16.40 6.36
CA TYR A 35 -2.42 -15.78 6.66
C TYR A 35 -2.35 -14.84 7.87
N ALA A 36 -1.66 -15.25 8.94
CA ALA A 36 -1.44 -14.40 10.12
C ALA A 36 -0.59 -13.15 9.78
N ALA A 37 0.43 -13.30 8.94
CA ALA A 37 1.23 -12.18 8.45
C ALA A 37 0.41 -11.22 7.57
N MET A 38 -0.38 -11.74 6.63
CA MET A 38 -1.30 -10.96 5.81
C MET A 38 -2.28 -10.14 6.66
N MET A 39 -2.96 -10.78 7.61
CA MET A 39 -3.95 -10.11 8.46
C MET A 39 -3.30 -9.08 9.39
N SER A 40 -2.17 -9.39 10.01
CA SER A 40 -1.49 -8.44 10.90
C SER A 40 -0.92 -7.25 10.12
N LEU A 41 -0.23 -7.47 9.00
CA LEU A 41 0.38 -6.40 8.22
C LEU A 41 -0.64 -5.51 7.51
N ASN A 42 -1.72 -6.07 6.94
CA ASN A 42 -2.72 -5.26 6.22
C ASN A 42 -3.77 -4.64 7.14
N VAL A 43 -4.14 -5.30 8.25
CA VAL A 43 -5.19 -4.78 9.13
C VAL A 43 -4.63 -3.96 10.26
N LEU A 44 -3.52 -4.35 10.89
CA LEU A 44 -2.98 -3.65 12.07
C LEU A 44 -2.04 -2.50 11.69
N SER A 45 -1.17 -2.68 10.67
CA SER A 45 -0.19 -1.67 10.29
C SER A 45 -0.82 -0.29 9.99
N PRO A 46 -1.92 -0.20 9.21
CA PRO A 46 -2.58 1.09 8.97
C PRO A 46 -3.29 1.67 10.19
N GLN A 47 -3.63 0.86 11.21
CA GLN A 47 -4.27 1.39 12.43
C GLN A 47 -3.31 2.25 13.25
N LEU A 48 -1.99 2.09 13.07
CA LEU A 48 -1.01 2.95 13.71
C LEU A 48 -1.17 4.42 13.29
N PHE A 49 -1.76 4.68 12.13
CA PHE A 49 -2.03 6.04 11.65
C PHE A 49 -3.21 6.74 12.34
N TRP A 50 -3.95 6.09 13.23
CA TRP A 50 -4.89 6.82 14.09
C TRP A 50 -4.18 7.81 15.02
N PHE A 51 -2.94 7.53 15.40
CA PHE A 51 -2.14 8.41 16.23
C PHE A 51 -1.47 9.49 15.36
N LYS A 52 -1.71 10.76 15.68
CA LYS A 52 -1.13 11.92 14.98
C LYS A 52 0.40 11.82 14.88
N TRP A 53 1.05 11.45 15.99
CA TRP A 53 2.50 11.26 16.06
C TRP A 53 3.05 10.24 15.04
N CYS A 54 2.32 9.15 14.77
CA CYS A 54 2.73 8.14 13.80
C CYS A 54 2.58 8.60 12.33
N ARG A 55 1.70 9.56 12.06
CA ARG A 55 1.47 10.11 10.71
C ARG A 55 2.38 11.27 10.33
N GLU A 56 3.00 11.91 11.32
CA GLU A 56 3.89 13.06 11.10
C GLU A 56 5.37 12.64 11.10
N ASN A 57 5.67 11.40 11.51
CA ASN A 57 7.03 10.88 11.55
C ASN A 57 7.35 10.05 10.30
N LEU A 58 8.22 10.58 9.42
CA LEU A 58 8.64 9.95 8.17
C LEU A 58 9.14 8.51 8.35
N TRP A 59 9.89 8.23 9.42
CA TRP A 59 10.44 6.89 9.69
C TRP A 59 9.34 5.87 10.01
N VAL A 60 8.32 6.30 10.75
CA VAL A 60 7.15 5.46 11.08
C VAL A 60 6.34 5.20 9.82
N ILE A 61 6.09 6.23 9.02
CA ILE A 61 5.38 6.11 7.74
C ILE A 61 6.09 5.13 6.82
N MET A 62 7.42 5.26 6.67
CA MET A 62 8.21 4.38 5.81
C MET A 62 8.20 2.92 6.31
N GLY A 63 8.31 2.69 7.63
CA GLY A 63 8.19 1.36 8.21
C GLY A 63 6.81 0.74 7.95
N VAL A 64 5.74 1.50 8.21
CA VAL A 64 4.35 1.06 7.97
C VAL A 64 4.11 0.77 6.48
N ALA A 65 4.62 1.61 5.58
CA ALA A 65 4.49 1.42 4.14
C ALA A 65 5.18 0.13 3.65
N MET A 66 6.38 -0.16 4.16
CA MET A 66 7.08 -1.41 3.86
C MET A 66 6.31 -2.62 4.39
N CYS A 67 5.78 -2.55 5.61
CA CYS A 67 4.92 -3.59 6.18
C CYS A 67 3.68 -3.85 5.31
N VAL A 68 3.00 -2.81 4.84
CA VAL A 68 1.82 -2.94 3.96
C VAL A 68 2.20 -3.54 2.60
N ASN A 69 3.31 -3.12 1.99
CA ASN A 69 3.77 -3.72 0.73
C ASN A 69 4.01 -5.23 0.87
N VAL A 70 4.66 -5.65 1.96
CA VAL A 70 4.86 -7.08 2.27
C VAL A 70 3.52 -7.78 2.56
N GLY A 71 2.61 -7.14 3.28
CA GLY A 71 1.27 -7.67 3.58
C GLY A 71 0.41 -7.89 2.33
N MET A 72 0.44 -6.96 1.37
CA MET A 72 -0.25 -7.10 0.08
C MET A 72 0.34 -8.22 -0.79
N TRP A 73 1.66 -8.44 -0.71
CA TRP A 73 2.27 -9.59 -1.37
C TRP A 73 1.80 -10.91 -0.73
N TYR A 74 1.78 -10.98 0.61
CA TYR A 74 1.24 -12.14 1.34
C TYR A 74 -0.24 -12.38 1.03
N GLU A 75 -1.03 -11.34 0.81
CA GLU A 75 -2.41 -11.49 0.36
C GLU A 75 -2.51 -12.28 -0.93
N ARG A 76 -1.72 -11.93 -1.95
CA ARG A 76 -1.71 -12.64 -3.23
C ARG A 76 -1.19 -14.06 -3.09
N PHE A 77 -0.14 -14.26 -2.30
CA PHE A 77 0.37 -15.60 -1.99
C PHE A 77 -0.69 -16.47 -1.32
N VAL A 78 -1.39 -15.96 -0.30
CA VAL A 78 -2.43 -16.70 0.42
C VAL A 78 -3.60 -17.02 -0.50
N ILE A 79 -4.09 -16.07 -1.30
CA ILE A 79 -5.22 -16.33 -2.19
C ILE A 79 -4.89 -17.45 -3.20
N ILE A 80 -3.70 -17.43 -3.80
CA ILE A 80 -3.33 -18.40 -4.85
C ILE A 80 -2.88 -19.73 -4.26
N CYS A 81 -1.89 -19.73 -3.37
CA CYS A 81 -1.28 -20.97 -2.89
C CYS A 81 -2.20 -21.78 -1.98
N THR A 82 -3.02 -21.13 -1.15
CA THR A 82 -3.92 -21.88 -0.24
C THR A 82 -5.12 -22.48 -0.96
N THR A 83 -5.61 -21.83 -2.01
CA THR A 83 -6.73 -22.36 -2.80
C THR A 83 -6.27 -23.50 -3.72
N LEU A 84 -5.06 -23.39 -4.30
CA LEU A 84 -4.52 -24.43 -5.18
C LEU A 84 -4.00 -25.65 -4.42
N ALA A 85 -3.50 -25.48 -3.19
CA ALA A 85 -3.02 -26.59 -2.38
C ALA A 85 -4.13 -27.58 -1.97
N ARG A 86 -5.39 -27.12 -1.94
CA ARG A 86 -6.56 -27.91 -1.53
C ARG A 86 -7.66 -27.81 -2.59
N MET A 87 -7.47 -28.51 -3.71
CA MET A 87 -8.47 -28.64 -4.76
C MET A 87 -9.56 -29.68 -4.39
N PHE A 88 -10.61 -29.76 -5.21
CA PHE A 88 -11.78 -30.62 -4.97
C PHE A 88 -11.44 -32.11 -4.79
N LEU A 89 -10.41 -32.62 -5.47
CA LEU A 89 -9.98 -34.01 -5.34
C LEU A 89 -8.89 -34.15 -4.27
N PRO A 90 -9.08 -35.02 -3.25
CA PRO A 90 -8.07 -35.25 -2.21
C PRO A 90 -6.75 -35.84 -2.71
N GLY A 91 -6.76 -36.54 -3.85
CA GLY A 91 -5.55 -37.16 -4.42
C GLY A 91 -4.53 -36.17 -4.98
N ASP A 92 -4.94 -34.92 -5.25
CA ASP A 92 -4.11 -33.89 -5.88
C ASP A 92 -3.56 -32.86 -4.89
N TRP A 93 -3.78 -33.05 -3.58
CA TRP A 93 -3.33 -32.11 -2.56
C TRP A 93 -1.80 -32.08 -2.48
N LYS A 94 -1.23 -30.88 -2.65
CA LYS A 94 0.21 -30.66 -2.65
C LYS A 94 0.56 -29.36 -1.94
N THR A 95 1.75 -29.32 -1.35
CA THR A 95 2.32 -28.12 -0.75
C THR A 95 3.31 -27.49 -1.71
N TYR A 96 3.13 -26.20 -1.98
CA TYR A 96 4.08 -25.35 -2.68
C TYR A 96 5.25 -24.95 -1.76
N SER A 97 6.47 -25.19 -2.23
CA SER A 97 7.71 -24.66 -1.66
C SER A 97 8.47 -23.97 -2.78
N PRO A 98 8.85 -22.70 -2.64
CA PRO A 98 9.53 -21.97 -3.69
C PRO A 98 10.94 -22.56 -3.94
N SER A 99 11.30 -22.70 -5.20
CA SER A 99 12.65 -22.99 -5.64
C SER A 99 13.53 -21.74 -5.56
N GLY A 100 14.84 -21.93 -5.39
CA GLY A 100 15.80 -20.83 -5.38
C GLY A 100 15.76 -19.99 -6.67
N VAL A 101 15.42 -20.61 -7.80
CA VAL A 101 15.26 -19.89 -9.09
C VAL A 101 14.09 -18.92 -9.04
N GLU A 102 12.94 -19.32 -8.47
CA GLU A 102 11.76 -18.44 -8.35
C GLU A 102 12.06 -17.23 -7.45
N LEU A 103 12.78 -17.46 -6.35
CA LEU A 103 13.21 -16.38 -5.46
C LEU A 103 14.20 -15.43 -6.15
N MET A 104 15.16 -15.96 -6.90
CA MET A 104 16.10 -15.15 -7.67
C MET A 104 15.40 -14.33 -8.76
N THR A 105 14.41 -14.89 -9.44
CA THR A 105 13.60 -14.15 -10.41
C THR A 105 12.83 -13.03 -9.72
N PHE A 106 12.21 -13.28 -8.55
CA PHE A 106 11.49 -12.25 -7.80
C PHE A 106 12.40 -11.10 -7.33
N VAL A 107 13.57 -11.41 -6.77
CA VAL A 107 14.55 -10.37 -6.39
C VAL A 107 15.10 -9.67 -7.63
N GLY A 108 15.27 -10.40 -8.73
CA GLY A 108 15.72 -9.87 -10.01
C GLY A 108 14.76 -8.83 -10.60
N THR A 109 13.44 -9.02 -10.49
CA THR A 109 12.47 -8.02 -10.97
C THR A 109 12.49 -6.73 -10.13
N ILE A 110 12.72 -6.84 -8.81
CA ILE A 110 12.93 -5.67 -7.94
C ILE A 110 14.20 -4.92 -8.37
N GLY A 111 15.30 -5.65 -8.60
CA GLY A 111 16.55 -5.07 -9.08
C GLY A 111 16.40 -4.38 -10.44
N LEU A 112 15.68 -5.01 -11.38
CA LEU A 112 15.38 -4.44 -12.69
C LEU A 112 14.53 -3.17 -12.58
N PHE A 113 13.48 -3.20 -11.74
CA PHE A 113 12.65 -2.03 -11.48
C PHE A 113 13.48 -0.87 -10.92
N LEU A 114 14.30 -1.12 -9.90
CA LEU A 114 15.17 -0.11 -9.30
C LEU A 114 16.20 0.41 -10.31
N ALA A 115 16.79 -0.45 -11.13
CA ALA A 115 17.75 -0.04 -12.16
C ALA A 115 17.10 0.91 -13.19
N LEU A 116 15.91 0.55 -13.70
CA LEU A 116 15.16 1.40 -14.63
C LEU A 116 14.67 2.70 -13.95
N PHE A 117 14.24 2.63 -12.70
CA PHE A 117 13.79 3.80 -11.94
C PHE A 117 14.95 4.77 -11.66
N LEU A 118 16.12 4.28 -11.25
CA LEU A 118 17.32 5.11 -11.07
C LEU A 118 17.81 5.70 -12.40
N MET A 119 17.71 4.93 -13.49
CA MET A 119 18.00 5.41 -14.83
C MET A 119 17.05 6.56 -15.24
N PHE A 120 15.75 6.40 -14.95
CA PHE A 120 14.75 7.45 -15.16
C PHE A 120 15.07 8.71 -14.35
N LEU A 121 15.38 8.59 -13.06
CA LEU A 121 15.76 9.73 -12.22
C LEU A 121 17.02 10.46 -12.69
N ARG A 122 17.94 9.74 -13.34
CA ARG A 122 19.18 10.33 -13.86
C ARG A 122 18.97 11.06 -15.18
N PHE A 123 18.13 10.55 -16.07
CA PHE A 123 18.00 11.06 -17.44
C PHE A 123 16.78 11.97 -17.66
N LEU A 124 15.74 11.86 -16.83
CA LEU A 124 14.52 12.65 -16.94
C LEU A 124 14.24 13.45 -15.65
N PRO A 125 13.60 14.63 -15.76
CA PRO A 125 13.16 15.36 -14.58
C PRO A 125 12.07 14.56 -13.85
N CYS A 126 12.28 14.33 -12.55
CA CYS A 126 11.33 13.58 -11.71
C CYS A 126 10.06 14.37 -11.35
N ILE A 127 10.11 15.69 -11.45
CA ILE A 127 9.00 16.60 -11.15
C ILE A 127 8.56 17.26 -12.45
N ASN A 128 7.25 17.32 -12.68
CA ASN A 128 6.68 18.04 -13.81
C ASN A 128 6.79 19.56 -13.58
N ILE A 129 7.83 20.17 -14.17
CA ILE A 129 8.11 21.61 -14.03
C ILE A 129 6.95 22.46 -14.56
N ALA A 130 6.20 21.99 -15.57
CA ALA A 130 5.07 22.73 -16.10
C ALA A 130 3.97 22.87 -15.04
N GLU A 131 3.53 21.76 -14.44
CA GLU A 131 2.51 21.76 -13.38
C GLU A 131 2.94 22.58 -12.16
N VAL A 132 4.20 22.44 -11.73
CA VAL A 132 4.71 23.25 -10.62
C VAL A 132 4.60 24.73 -10.95
N LYS A 133 4.93 25.15 -12.17
CA LYS A 133 4.84 26.55 -12.60
C LYS A 133 3.42 27.12 -12.57
N TRP A 134 2.41 26.32 -12.86
CA TRP A 134 0.98 26.70 -12.76
C TRP A 134 0.47 26.85 -11.34
N THR A 135 1.25 26.42 -10.34
CA THR A 135 0.89 26.56 -8.92
C THR A 135 1.60 27.74 -8.24
N LEU A 136 2.48 28.46 -8.95
CA LEU A 136 3.11 29.65 -8.38
C LEU A 136 2.09 30.78 -8.21
N PRO A 137 2.21 31.61 -7.15
CA PRO A 137 1.36 32.80 -6.99
C PRO A 137 1.36 33.72 -8.22
N GLU A 138 2.51 33.84 -8.87
CA GLU A 138 2.73 34.63 -10.10
C GLU A 138 1.95 34.11 -11.32
N SER A 139 1.41 32.90 -11.26
CA SER A 139 0.59 32.31 -12.34
C SER A 139 -0.91 32.55 -12.18
N ASP A 140 -1.34 33.21 -11.09
CA ASP A 140 -2.73 33.64 -10.89
C ASP A 140 -3.07 34.77 -11.90
N PRO A 141 -4.11 34.63 -12.74
CA PRO A 141 -4.56 35.69 -13.65
C PRO A 141 -4.92 37.01 -12.96
N HIS A 142 -5.19 36.99 -11.65
CA HIS A 142 -5.49 38.16 -10.84
C HIS A 142 -4.30 38.65 -10.01
N PHE A 143 -3.08 38.17 -10.27
CA PHE A 143 -1.89 38.55 -9.51
C PHE A 143 -1.67 40.07 -9.51
N ASP A 144 -1.81 40.71 -10.68
CA ASP A 144 -1.60 42.16 -10.85
C ASP A 144 -2.70 43.00 -10.17
N ASP A 145 -3.95 42.50 -10.14
CA ASP A 145 -5.08 43.17 -9.46
C ASP A 145 -4.81 43.31 -7.94
N TYR A 146 -4.03 42.38 -7.36
CA TYR A 146 -3.63 42.43 -5.95
C TYR A 146 -2.48 43.41 -5.66
N GLU A 147 -1.61 43.69 -6.64
CA GLU A 147 -0.57 44.71 -6.50
C GLU A 147 -1.13 46.13 -6.64
N GLU A 148 -2.10 46.33 -7.55
CA GLU A 148 -2.70 47.64 -7.80
C GLU A 148 -3.73 48.06 -6.74
N HIS A 149 -4.41 47.10 -6.10
CA HIS A 149 -5.42 47.35 -5.06
C HIS A 149 -5.12 46.54 -3.78
N PRO A 150 -4.28 47.08 -2.87
CA PRO A 150 -3.95 46.39 -1.62
C PRO A 150 -5.16 46.35 -0.68
N ASP A 151 -5.89 45.24 -0.70
CA ASP A 151 -6.95 44.94 0.27
C ASP A 151 -6.32 44.62 1.65
N HIS A 152 -6.14 45.64 2.48
CA HIS A 152 -5.50 45.57 3.80
C HIS A 152 -6.18 44.65 4.83
N GLY A 153 -7.31 44.00 4.50
CA GLY A 153 -8.11 43.19 5.42
C GLY A 153 -8.00 41.67 5.25
N VAL A 154 -7.40 41.16 4.17
CA VAL A 154 -7.40 39.71 3.86
C VAL A 154 -5.97 39.19 3.75
N ILE A 155 -5.52 38.45 4.77
CA ILE A 155 -4.25 37.73 4.72
C ILE A 155 -4.44 36.50 3.80
N LYS A 156 -4.00 36.60 2.55
CA LYS A 156 -4.02 35.49 1.60
C LYS A 156 -2.76 34.65 1.78
N GLU A 157 -2.86 33.58 2.55
CA GLU A 157 -1.80 32.58 2.67
C GLU A 157 -1.85 31.62 1.48
N ALA A 158 -0.70 31.35 0.85
CA ALA A 158 -0.63 30.36 -0.22
C ALA A 158 -1.01 28.97 0.32
N PRO A 159 -1.82 28.17 -0.40
CA PRO A 159 -2.35 26.91 0.09
C PRO A 159 -1.27 25.88 0.48
N TYR A 160 -0.05 26.00 -0.06
CA TYR A 160 1.08 25.11 0.26
C TYR A 160 1.79 25.46 1.58
N GLN A 161 1.58 26.65 2.14
CA GLN A 161 2.34 27.14 3.30
C GLN A 161 1.84 26.59 4.64
N LYS A 162 0.63 26.02 4.70
CA LYS A 162 0.11 25.40 5.93
C LYS A 162 0.84 24.13 6.35
N GLU A 163 1.43 23.38 5.42
CA GLU A 163 2.09 22.11 5.78
C GLU A 163 3.50 22.30 6.34
N LEU A 164 4.22 23.35 5.95
CA LEU A 164 5.60 23.59 6.39
C LEU A 164 5.71 24.35 7.72
N VAL A 165 4.71 25.17 8.06
CA VAL A 165 4.78 26.04 9.25
C VAL A 165 4.36 25.32 10.54
N SER A 166 3.61 24.22 10.46
CA SER A 166 3.17 23.46 11.64
C SER A 166 4.22 22.48 12.22
N SER A 167 5.41 22.41 11.62
CA SER A 167 6.54 21.59 12.13
C SER A 167 7.54 22.48 12.88
N LYS A 168 7.15 22.94 14.06
CA LYS A 168 8.06 23.46 15.11
C LYS A 168 7.57 22.99 16.47
#